data_AF-A0A1L5F4G1-F1
#
_entry.id   AF-A0A1L5F4G1-F1
#
_cell.length_a   1.000
_cell.length_b   1.000
_cell.length_c   1.000
_cell.angle_alpha   90.00
_cell.angle_beta   90.00
_cell.angle_gamma   90.00
#
_symmetry.space_group_name_H-M   'P 1'
#
loop_
_entity.id
_entity.type
_entity.pdbx_description
1 polymer ?
#
loop_
_entity_poly.entity_id
_entity_poly.type
_entity_poly.pdbx_seq_one_letter_code
_entity_poly.pdbx_strand_id
1 'polypeptide(L)'
;MKWFYNLRISTKILSGFILAAFTAGVVGLIGVINISSLQLQLSQAQKSMDNYTAAANTSTTIIIITVIINMVATTALGIFIAKLISNPIKRMVKMADRIVEGDVNINDETPTQDEIGDLIKYFNTITVIIKDLIFEVNMITKAGVEGNIHIRGDVQKFKGGYKEIVQGINNTLDIVVTPLDEAKEVLGKMSVNDLTLTMTGQYNGMFKELSDSINMVNTRLLSIQDAMVRVGKGDTSRLEELKKIGKRSEKDQILPSMVNMLEEIKGLINEVGHVTNASMNGDLSVRGDSNKFLGGYREIIQGFNKTIDAVVKPISESSTVLRKMAESNLTVSMDGDYKGEYARMKEDVNSTLKVFN
;
A
#
# COMPACT_ATOMS: atom_id res chain seq x y z
N MET A 1 -8.36 38.68 -47.74
CA MET A 1 -8.56 37.24 -48.04
C MET A 1 -8.95 36.37 -46.83
N LYS A 2 -8.85 36.82 -45.56
CA LYS A 2 -9.20 36.00 -44.37
C LYS A 2 -10.60 35.36 -44.40
N TRP A 3 -11.57 36.01 -45.05
CA TRP A 3 -12.92 35.47 -45.21
C TRP A 3 -12.94 34.10 -45.90
N PHE A 4 -12.09 33.89 -46.92
CA PHE A 4 -12.02 32.62 -47.66
C PHE A 4 -11.38 31.50 -46.83
N TYR A 5 -10.44 31.84 -45.94
CA TYR A 5 -9.78 30.87 -45.05
C TYR A 5 -10.73 30.30 -44.01
N ASN A 6 -11.76 31.05 -43.60
CA ASN A 6 -12.75 30.62 -42.62
C ASN A 6 -14.01 29.99 -43.24
N LEU A 7 -14.08 29.88 -44.56
CA LEU A 7 -15.16 29.15 -45.22
C LEU A 7 -15.04 27.66 -44.89
N ARG A 8 -16.19 27.01 -44.78
CA ARG A 8 -16.27 25.55 -44.72
C ARG A 8 -15.54 24.91 -45.90
N ILE A 9 -14.93 23.76 -45.67
CA ILE A 9 -14.17 23.02 -46.70
C ILE A 9 -15.05 22.78 -47.94
N SER A 10 -16.32 22.39 -47.74
CA SER A 10 -17.27 22.17 -48.82
C SER A 10 -17.50 23.42 -49.66
N THR A 11 -17.65 24.59 -49.03
CA THR A 11 -17.83 25.87 -49.73
C THR A 11 -16.58 26.29 -50.49
N LYS A 12 -15.37 26.06 -49.94
CA LYS A 12 -14.10 26.32 -50.63
C LYS A 12 -13.99 25.48 -51.91
N ILE A 13 -14.22 24.18 -51.80
CA ILE A 13 -14.16 23.24 -52.92
C ILE A 13 -15.23 23.60 -53.97
N LEU A 14 -16.46 23.83 -53.54
CA LEU A 14 -17.57 24.19 -54.42
C LEU A 14 -17.31 25.52 -55.15
N SER A 15 -16.74 26.53 -54.48
CA SER A 15 -16.37 27.79 -55.12
C SER A 15 -15.32 27.61 -56.22
N GLY A 16 -14.37 26.67 -56.03
CA GLY A 16 -13.40 26.29 -57.05
C GLY A 16 -14.06 25.63 -58.26
N PHE A 17 -15.01 24.70 -58.03
CA PHE A 17 -15.78 24.07 -59.11
C PHE A 17 -16.68 25.05 -59.86
N ILE A 18 -17.36 25.94 -59.14
CA ILE A 18 -18.21 26.98 -59.74
C ILE A 18 -17.35 27.90 -60.61
N LEU A 19 -16.16 28.31 -60.14
CA LEU A 19 -15.27 29.12 -60.94
C LEU A 19 -14.77 28.37 -62.18
N ALA A 20 -14.39 27.09 -62.04
CA ALA A 20 -13.99 26.27 -63.18
C ALA A 20 -15.11 26.15 -64.23
N ALA A 21 -16.35 25.88 -63.80
CA ALA A 21 -17.52 25.84 -64.68
C ALA A 21 -17.78 27.20 -65.35
N PHE A 22 -17.66 28.30 -64.61
CA PHE A 22 -17.79 29.65 -65.14
C PHE A 22 -16.73 29.96 -66.20
N THR A 23 -15.46 29.61 -65.95
CA THR A 23 -14.36 29.80 -66.92
C THR A 23 -14.58 28.99 -68.19
N ALA A 24 -15.04 27.73 -68.07
CA ALA A 24 -15.39 26.91 -69.22
C ALA A 24 -16.55 27.52 -70.02
N GLY A 25 -17.56 28.07 -69.34
CA GLY A 25 -18.66 28.79 -69.96
C GLY A 25 -18.23 30.04 -70.73
N VAL A 26 -17.33 30.85 -70.16
CA VAL A 26 -16.76 32.04 -70.82
C VAL A 26 -15.96 31.67 -72.07
N VAL A 27 -15.12 30.63 -72.00
CA VAL A 27 -14.39 30.10 -73.15
C VAL A 27 -15.36 29.65 -74.24
N GLY A 28 -16.42 28.91 -73.87
CA GLY A 28 -17.46 28.48 -74.79
C GLY A 28 -18.18 29.65 -75.46
N LEU A 29 -18.56 30.68 -74.69
CA LEU A 29 -19.23 31.86 -75.21
C LEU A 29 -18.36 32.66 -76.18
N ILE A 30 -17.07 32.88 -75.85
CA ILE A 30 -16.11 33.53 -76.74
C ILE A 30 -15.93 32.72 -78.03
N GLY A 31 -15.88 31.40 -77.91
CA GLY A 31 -15.87 30.49 -79.05
C GLY A 31 -17.07 30.70 -79.98
N VAL A 32 -18.30 30.73 -79.42
CA VAL A 32 -19.53 30.95 -80.18
C VAL A 32 -19.53 32.34 -80.84
N ILE A 33 -19.22 33.40 -80.10
CA ILE A 33 -19.18 34.78 -80.63
C ILE A 33 -18.18 34.87 -81.79
N ASN A 34 -16.98 34.29 -81.63
CA ASN A 34 -15.96 34.30 -82.67
C ASN A 34 -16.41 33.49 -83.90
N ILE A 35 -16.98 32.29 -83.73
CA ILE A 35 -17.51 31.49 -84.85
C ILE A 35 -18.61 32.24 -85.61
N SER A 36 -19.54 32.87 -84.90
CA SER A 36 -20.59 33.69 -85.52
C SER A 36 -20.01 34.90 -86.27
N SER A 37 -18.97 35.54 -85.72
CA SER A 37 -18.28 36.63 -86.41
C SER A 37 -17.58 36.17 -87.69
N LEU A 38 -16.99 34.97 -87.69
CA LEU A 38 -16.35 34.36 -88.86
C LEU A 38 -17.38 34.01 -89.94
N GLN A 39 -18.54 33.46 -89.55
CA GLN A 39 -19.65 33.16 -90.48
C GLN A 39 -20.22 34.41 -91.16
N LEU A 40 -20.40 35.50 -90.40
CA LEU A 40 -20.85 36.78 -90.94
C LEU A 40 -19.87 37.35 -91.95
N GLN A 41 -18.57 37.31 -91.63
CA GLN A 41 -17.54 37.74 -92.57
C GLN A 41 -17.55 36.86 -93.82
N LEU A 42 -17.62 35.53 -93.67
CA LEU A 42 -17.67 34.53 -94.77
C LEU A 42 -18.79 34.79 -95.77
N SER A 43 -19.89 35.37 -95.30
CA SER A 43 -21.04 35.73 -96.12
C SER A 43 -20.84 37.05 -96.89
N GLN A 44 -19.92 37.92 -96.45
CA GLN A 44 -19.70 39.27 -97.01
C GLN A 44 -18.54 39.34 -98.03
N ALA A 45 -17.51 38.50 -97.91
CA ALA A 45 -16.30 38.61 -98.72
C ALA A 45 -16.20 37.53 -99.83
N GLN A 46 -17.22 37.40 -100.69
CA GLN A 46 -17.18 36.50 -101.87
C GLN A 46 -16.03 36.83 -102.90
N LYS A 47 -15.11 37.77 -102.62
CA LYS A 47 -14.03 38.21 -103.54
C LYS A 47 -12.64 38.49 -102.94
N SER A 48 -12.31 38.18 -101.69
CA SER A 48 -10.91 38.31 -101.20
C SER A 48 -10.56 37.28 -100.12
N MET A 49 -9.77 36.27 -100.50
CA MET A 49 -9.31 35.17 -99.62
C MET A 49 -8.45 35.68 -98.44
N ASP A 50 -7.73 36.79 -98.62
CA ASP A 50 -6.71 37.26 -97.67
C ASP A 50 -7.29 37.86 -96.38
N ASN A 51 -8.46 38.49 -96.44
CA ASN A 51 -9.12 39.05 -95.26
C ASN A 51 -9.73 37.95 -94.37
N TYR A 52 -10.08 36.80 -94.94
CA TYR A 52 -10.62 35.67 -94.19
C TYR A 52 -9.57 34.90 -93.42
N THR A 53 -8.43 34.63 -94.06
CA THR A 53 -7.32 33.97 -93.42
C THR A 53 -6.80 34.80 -92.25
N ALA A 54 -6.75 36.13 -92.39
CA ALA A 54 -6.40 37.06 -91.30
C ALA A 54 -7.41 37.04 -90.12
N ALA A 55 -8.72 37.07 -90.41
CA ALA A 55 -9.74 37.05 -89.36
C ALA A 55 -9.87 35.68 -88.66
N ALA A 56 -9.73 34.58 -89.40
CA ALA A 56 -9.67 33.22 -88.86
C ALA A 56 -8.45 33.04 -87.96
N ASN A 57 -7.28 33.55 -88.37
CA ASN A 57 -6.07 33.53 -87.56
C ASN A 57 -6.24 34.35 -86.28
N THR A 58 -6.79 35.57 -86.36
CA THR A 58 -7.05 36.42 -85.19
C THR A 58 -8.02 35.75 -84.21
N SER A 59 -9.11 35.16 -84.71
CA SER A 59 -10.09 34.44 -83.89
C SER A 59 -9.48 33.20 -83.22
N THR A 60 -8.65 32.45 -83.95
CA THR A 60 -7.92 31.29 -83.42
C THR A 60 -6.94 31.71 -82.32
N THR A 61 -6.20 32.80 -82.52
CA THR A 61 -5.27 33.35 -81.52
C THR A 61 -6.01 33.79 -80.25
N ILE A 62 -7.15 34.48 -80.36
CA ILE A 62 -7.95 34.91 -79.20
C ILE A 62 -8.47 33.69 -78.41
N ILE A 63 -8.96 32.65 -79.08
CA ILE A 63 -9.44 31.43 -78.41
C ILE A 63 -8.29 30.73 -77.68
N ILE A 64 -7.13 30.56 -78.32
CA ILE A 64 -5.96 29.92 -77.71
C ILE A 64 -5.50 30.69 -76.46
N ILE A 65 -5.35 32.02 -76.55
CA ILE A 65 -4.94 32.85 -75.41
C ILE A 65 -5.94 32.72 -74.26
N THR A 66 -7.25 32.78 -74.56
CA THR A 66 -8.31 32.68 -73.55
C THR A 66 -8.32 31.31 -72.87
N VAL A 67 -8.14 30.22 -73.63
CA VAL A 67 -8.03 28.86 -73.08
C VAL A 67 -6.82 28.75 -72.16
N ILE A 68 -5.66 29.25 -72.59
CA ILE A 68 -4.42 29.20 -71.78
C ILE A 68 -4.60 29.99 -70.48
N ILE A 69 -5.13 31.21 -70.53
CA ILE A 69 -5.36 32.03 -69.33
C ILE A 69 -6.28 31.31 -68.34
N ASN A 70 -7.39 30.75 -68.81
CA ASN A 70 -8.34 30.03 -67.95
C ASN A 70 -7.75 28.72 -67.39
N MET A 71 -6.98 27.98 -68.20
CA MET A 71 -6.28 26.78 -67.75
C MET A 71 -5.28 27.11 -66.64
N VAL A 72 -4.50 28.19 -66.80
CA VAL A 72 -3.55 28.66 -65.78
C VAL A 72 -4.31 29.13 -64.53
N ALA A 73 -5.37 29.92 -64.67
CA ALA A 73 -6.15 30.44 -63.55
C ALA A 73 -6.83 29.32 -62.73
N THR A 74 -7.45 28.35 -63.40
CA THR A 74 -8.09 27.20 -62.74
C THR A 74 -7.08 26.29 -62.05
N THR A 75 -5.95 26.01 -62.70
CA THR A 75 -4.85 25.24 -62.10
C THR A 75 -4.26 25.96 -60.88
N ALA A 76 -4.02 27.25 -60.98
CA ALA A 76 -3.51 28.07 -59.89
C ALA A 76 -4.47 28.09 -58.69
N LEU A 77 -5.78 28.25 -58.94
CA LEU A 77 -6.78 28.19 -57.89
C LEU A 77 -6.87 26.78 -57.26
N GLY A 78 -6.81 25.73 -58.06
CA GLY A 78 -6.78 24.34 -57.59
C GLY A 78 -5.58 24.09 -56.65
N ILE A 79 -4.38 24.50 -57.07
CA ILE A 79 -3.17 24.42 -56.24
C ILE A 79 -3.32 25.25 -54.96
N PHE A 80 -3.92 26.44 -55.04
CA PHE A 80 -4.15 27.31 -53.89
C PHE A 80 -5.08 26.65 -52.87
N ILE A 81 -6.26 26.16 -53.29
CA ILE A 81 -7.21 25.47 -52.41
C ILE A 81 -6.58 24.19 -51.83
N ALA A 82 -5.84 23.43 -52.64
CA ALA A 82 -5.15 22.23 -52.19
C ALA A 82 -4.12 22.53 -51.09
N LYS A 83 -3.31 23.59 -51.25
CA LYS A 83 -2.34 24.02 -50.21
C LYS A 83 -3.04 24.53 -48.94
N LEU A 84 -4.17 25.21 -49.08
CA LEU A 84 -4.96 25.69 -47.94
C LEU A 84 -5.47 24.56 -47.05
N ILE A 85 -5.85 23.43 -47.64
CA ILE A 85 -6.36 22.26 -46.90
C ILE A 85 -5.20 21.35 -46.45
N SER A 86 -4.24 21.08 -47.33
CA SER A 86 -3.16 20.11 -47.07
C SER A 86 -2.20 20.56 -45.96
N ASN A 87 -1.89 21.85 -45.87
CA ASN A 87 -0.90 22.34 -44.90
C ASN A 87 -1.36 22.16 -43.44
N PRO A 88 -2.58 22.57 -43.03
CA PRO A 88 -3.08 22.27 -41.69
C PRO A 88 -3.22 20.78 -41.38
N ILE A 89 -3.65 19.97 -42.35
CA ILE A 89 -3.75 18.51 -42.16
C ILE A 89 -2.37 17.92 -41.87
N LYS A 90 -1.32 18.32 -42.60
CA LYS A 90 0.05 17.89 -42.30
C LYS A 90 0.52 18.30 -40.90
N ARG A 91 0.05 19.43 -40.37
CA ARG A 91 0.34 19.81 -38.98
C ARG A 91 -0.36 18.88 -37.99
N MET A 92 -1.65 18.59 -38.21
CA MET A 92 -2.38 17.65 -37.36
C MET A 92 -1.75 16.25 -37.36
N VAL A 93 -1.24 15.78 -38.50
CA VAL A 93 -0.47 14.52 -38.56
C VAL A 93 0.76 14.59 -37.67
N LYS A 94 1.54 15.68 -37.73
CA LYS A 94 2.68 15.87 -36.81
C LYS A 94 2.27 15.98 -35.34
N MET A 95 1.13 16.59 -35.05
CA MET A 95 0.60 16.63 -33.69
C MET A 95 0.26 15.22 -33.20
N ALA A 96 -0.37 14.41 -34.05
CA ALA A 96 -0.66 13.01 -33.74
C ALA A 96 0.63 12.20 -33.53
N ASP A 97 1.65 12.38 -34.38
CA ASP A 97 2.95 11.71 -34.22
C ASP A 97 3.57 12.03 -32.85
N ARG A 98 3.56 13.30 -32.42
CA ARG A 98 4.05 13.70 -31.09
C ARG A 98 3.26 13.08 -29.95
N ILE A 99 1.92 13.02 -30.06
CA ILE A 99 1.06 12.36 -29.06
C ILE A 99 1.40 10.88 -28.96
N VAL A 100 1.66 10.21 -30.09
CA VAL A 100 2.08 8.79 -30.13
C VAL A 100 3.41 8.58 -29.41
N GLU A 101 4.34 9.53 -29.51
CA GLU A 101 5.62 9.52 -28.77
C GLU A 101 5.48 9.90 -27.29
N GLY A 102 4.28 10.28 -26.83
CA GLY A 102 4.02 10.75 -25.47
C GLY A 102 4.39 12.22 -25.23
N ASP A 103 4.79 12.96 -26.26
CA ASP A 103 5.01 14.40 -26.19
C ASP A 103 3.68 15.16 -26.31
N VAL A 104 3.08 15.44 -25.15
CA VAL A 104 1.84 16.21 -25.02
C VAL A 104 2.08 17.69 -24.76
N ASN A 105 3.28 18.22 -25.01
CA ASN A 105 3.52 19.66 -24.90
C ASN A 105 3.29 20.34 -26.26
N ILE A 106 2.08 20.17 -26.78
CA ILE A 106 1.64 20.71 -28.07
C ILE A 106 0.73 21.89 -27.77
N ASN A 107 1.12 23.07 -28.23
CA ASN A 107 0.27 24.26 -28.19
C ASN A 107 0.34 24.91 -29.57
N ASP A 108 -0.49 24.43 -30.49
CA ASP A 108 -0.60 25.01 -31.83
C ASP A 108 -1.80 25.96 -31.87
N GLU A 109 -1.56 27.18 -32.36
CA GLU A 109 -2.63 28.18 -32.50
C GLU A 109 -3.63 27.72 -33.57
N THR A 110 -4.93 27.86 -33.30
CA THR A 110 -5.98 27.53 -34.27
C THR A 110 -5.94 28.51 -35.45
N PRO A 111 -5.47 28.11 -36.63
CA PRO A 111 -5.18 29.04 -37.72
C PRO A 111 -6.44 29.42 -38.53
N THR A 112 -7.53 28.66 -38.37
CA THR A 112 -8.81 28.81 -39.10
C THR A 112 -9.99 28.53 -38.18
N GLN A 113 -11.19 29.00 -38.54
CA GLN A 113 -12.46 28.72 -37.83
C GLN A 113 -13.39 27.76 -38.60
N ASP A 114 -12.82 27.00 -39.55
CA ASP A 114 -13.53 25.98 -40.31
C ASP A 114 -13.42 24.60 -39.64
N GLU A 115 -13.83 23.54 -40.33
CA GLU A 115 -13.79 22.17 -39.80
C GLU A 115 -12.38 21.72 -39.40
N ILE A 116 -11.33 22.27 -40.05
CA ILE A 116 -9.94 22.02 -39.67
C ILE A 116 -9.59 22.71 -38.35
N GLY A 117 -10.08 23.94 -38.16
CA GLY A 117 -9.94 24.67 -36.91
C GLY A 117 -10.56 23.94 -35.73
N ASP A 118 -11.77 23.41 -35.92
CA ASP A 118 -12.47 22.58 -34.93
C ASP A 118 -11.66 21.31 -34.59
N LEU A 119 -11.11 20.63 -35.60
CA LEU A 119 -10.24 19.47 -35.39
C LEU A 119 -9.00 19.81 -34.56
N ILE A 120 -8.29 20.89 -34.90
CA ILE A 120 -7.11 21.34 -34.14
C ILE A 120 -7.49 21.65 -32.68
N LYS A 121 -8.65 22.29 -32.46
CA LYS A 121 -9.17 22.56 -31.11
C LYS A 121 -9.42 21.27 -30.33
N TYR A 122 -10.01 20.25 -30.97
CA TYR A 122 -10.21 18.94 -30.32
C TYR A 122 -8.88 18.25 -30.01
N PHE A 123 -7.91 18.27 -30.93
CA PHE A 123 -6.56 17.75 -30.68
C PHE A 123 -5.89 18.45 -29.49
N ASN A 124 -5.91 19.79 -29.45
CA ASN A 124 -5.38 20.55 -28.32
C ASN A 124 -6.09 20.18 -27.00
N THR A 125 -7.41 20.00 -27.03
CA THR A 125 -8.19 19.58 -25.85
C THR A 125 -7.76 18.19 -25.36
N ILE A 126 -7.58 17.23 -26.28
CA ILE A 126 -7.09 15.88 -25.96
C ILE A 126 -5.69 15.97 -25.32
N THR A 127 -4.79 16.75 -25.92
CA THR A 127 -3.43 16.96 -25.41
C THR A 127 -3.44 17.52 -23.98
N VAL A 128 -4.29 18.52 -23.69
CA VAL A 128 -4.44 19.07 -22.34
C VAL A 128 -4.93 18.01 -21.35
N ILE A 129 -5.96 17.24 -21.71
CA ILE A 129 -6.49 16.18 -20.84
C ILE A 129 -5.44 15.11 -20.54
N ILE A 130 -4.68 14.66 -21.54
CA ILE A 130 -3.62 13.67 -21.34
C ILE A 130 -2.50 14.25 -20.47
N LYS A 131 -2.12 15.52 -20.69
CA LYS A 131 -1.12 16.21 -19.87
C LYS A 131 -1.55 16.29 -18.40
N ASP A 132 -2.80 16.64 -18.14
CA ASP A 132 -3.35 16.68 -16.78
C ASP A 132 -3.40 15.28 -16.15
N LEU A 133 -3.76 14.25 -16.92
CA LEU A 133 -3.75 12.86 -16.43
C LEU A 133 -2.34 12.40 -16.06
N ILE A 134 -1.34 12.67 -16.90
CA ILE A 134 0.07 12.36 -16.62
C ILE A 134 0.52 13.08 -15.35
N PHE A 135 0.13 14.34 -15.17
CA PHE A 135 0.44 15.11 -13.97
C PHE A 135 -0.13 14.44 -12.71
N GLU A 136 -1.42 14.08 -12.70
CA GLU A 136 -2.06 13.41 -11.56
C GLU A 136 -1.39 12.07 -11.23
N VAL A 137 -1.10 11.24 -12.23
CA VAL A 137 -0.42 9.94 -12.04
C VAL A 137 1.00 10.12 -11.49
N ASN A 138 1.77 11.07 -12.02
CA ASN A 138 3.12 11.35 -11.51
C ASN A 138 3.10 11.90 -10.08
N MET A 139 2.13 12.74 -9.76
CA MET A 139 1.94 13.31 -8.43
C MET A 139 1.64 12.20 -7.40
N ILE A 140 0.70 11.30 -7.71
CA ILE A 140 0.38 10.13 -6.87
C ILE A 140 1.60 9.20 -6.73
N THR A 141 2.29 8.92 -7.83
CA THR A 141 3.45 8.01 -7.83
C THR A 141 4.58 8.57 -6.96
N LYS A 142 4.88 9.87 -7.10
CA LYS A 142 5.87 10.55 -6.28
C LYS A 142 5.49 10.53 -4.80
N ALA A 143 4.23 10.83 -4.48
CA ALA A 143 3.72 10.76 -3.12
C ALA A 143 3.86 9.34 -2.52
N GLY A 144 3.59 8.30 -3.32
CA GLY A 144 3.78 6.91 -2.93
C GLY A 144 5.24 6.57 -2.60
N VAL A 145 6.20 7.03 -3.41
CA VAL A 145 7.64 6.86 -3.14
C VAL A 145 8.07 7.60 -1.87
N GLU A 146 7.49 8.77 -1.60
CA GLU A 146 7.74 9.57 -0.39
C GLU A 146 7.01 9.01 0.85
N GLY A 147 6.22 7.94 0.71
CA GLY A 147 5.43 7.34 1.79
C GLY A 147 4.14 8.08 2.12
N ASN A 148 3.80 9.14 1.40
CA ASN A 148 2.55 9.89 1.54
C ASN A 148 1.43 9.25 0.72
N ILE A 149 1.07 8.02 1.09
CA ILE A 149 0.11 7.19 0.37
C ILE A 149 -1.35 7.64 0.51
N HIS A 150 -1.64 8.73 1.24
CA HIS A 150 -2.98 9.32 1.39
C HIS A 150 -3.33 10.33 0.29
N ILE A 151 -2.35 10.74 -0.50
CA ILE A 151 -2.57 11.62 -1.65
C ILE A 151 -3.39 10.89 -2.72
N ARG A 152 -4.37 11.59 -3.31
CA ARG A 152 -5.32 11.07 -4.30
C ARG A 152 -5.38 12.00 -5.51
N GLY A 153 -5.68 11.42 -6.67
CA GLY A 153 -5.90 12.19 -7.89
C GLY A 153 -7.27 12.86 -7.89
N ASP A 154 -7.36 14.05 -8.48
CA ASP A 154 -8.62 14.79 -8.56
C ASP A 154 -9.52 14.24 -9.69
N VAL A 155 -10.51 13.44 -9.29
CA VAL A 155 -11.47 12.78 -10.19
C VAL A 155 -12.37 13.79 -10.92
N GLN A 156 -12.65 14.97 -10.33
CA GLN A 156 -13.60 15.93 -10.90
C GLN A 156 -13.06 16.67 -12.12
N LYS A 157 -11.74 16.66 -12.34
CA LYS A 157 -11.10 17.23 -13.53
C LYS A 157 -11.39 16.44 -14.80
N PHE A 158 -11.80 15.17 -14.69
CA PHE A 158 -11.89 14.25 -15.82
C PHE A 158 -13.32 13.78 -16.08
N LYS A 159 -13.56 13.32 -17.31
CA LYS A 159 -14.86 12.77 -17.78
C LYS A 159 -14.65 11.45 -18.51
N GLY A 160 -15.69 10.61 -18.54
CA GLY A 160 -15.68 9.32 -19.22
C GLY A 160 -14.52 8.41 -18.75
N GLY A 161 -13.87 7.72 -19.69
CA GLY A 161 -12.77 6.79 -19.37
C GLY A 161 -11.61 7.41 -18.60
N TYR A 162 -11.29 8.69 -18.79
CA TYR A 162 -10.24 9.37 -18.01
C TYR A 162 -10.61 9.48 -16.53
N LYS A 163 -11.89 9.71 -16.22
CA LYS A 163 -12.41 9.72 -14.85
C LYS A 163 -12.31 8.33 -14.22
N GLU A 164 -12.68 7.30 -14.98
CA GLU A 164 -12.61 5.90 -14.54
C GLU A 164 -11.18 5.47 -14.21
N ILE A 165 -10.19 5.94 -14.98
CA ILE A 165 -8.77 5.68 -14.68
C ILE A 165 -8.36 6.27 -13.33
N VAL A 166 -8.60 7.58 -13.10
CA VAL A 166 -8.20 8.23 -11.84
C VAL A 166 -8.96 7.65 -10.65
N GLN A 167 -10.25 7.37 -10.81
CA GLN A 167 -11.06 6.70 -9.78
C GLN A 167 -10.54 5.29 -9.48
N GLY A 168 -10.17 4.52 -10.52
CA GLY A 168 -9.62 3.17 -10.35
C GLY A 168 -8.30 3.17 -9.58
N ILE A 169 -7.41 4.13 -9.86
CA ILE A 169 -6.17 4.33 -9.10
C ILE A 169 -6.49 4.65 -7.64
N ASN A 170 -7.39 5.60 -7.39
CA ASN A 170 -7.78 5.97 -6.02
C ASN A 170 -8.39 4.78 -5.25
N ASN A 171 -9.28 4.02 -5.88
CA ASN A 171 -9.88 2.82 -5.27
C ASN A 171 -8.82 1.77 -4.92
N THR A 172 -7.83 1.58 -5.81
CA THR A 172 -6.72 0.65 -5.58
C THR A 172 -5.89 1.10 -4.37
N LEU A 173 -5.61 2.41 -4.26
CA LEU A 173 -4.92 2.97 -3.10
C LEU A 173 -5.74 2.77 -1.82
N ASP A 174 -7.06 2.97 -1.84
CA ASP A 174 -7.90 2.81 -0.64
C ASP A 174 -7.90 1.37 -0.13
N ILE A 175 -7.89 0.38 -1.03
CA ILE A 175 -7.77 -1.06 -0.68
C ILE A 175 -6.44 -1.35 0.03
N VAL A 176 -5.37 -0.63 -0.32
CA VAL A 176 -4.03 -0.83 0.28
C VAL A 176 -3.83 0.00 1.54
N VAL A 177 -4.29 1.25 1.55
CA VAL A 177 -4.07 2.21 2.64
C VAL A 177 -4.90 1.83 3.86
N THR A 178 -6.16 1.43 3.68
CA THR A 178 -7.08 1.15 4.80
C THR A 178 -6.55 0.07 5.75
N PRO A 179 -6.12 -1.13 5.29
CA PRO A 179 -5.56 -2.14 6.17
C PRO A 179 -4.23 -1.73 6.82
N LEU A 180 -3.41 -0.94 6.11
CA LEU A 180 -2.13 -0.47 6.63
C LEU A 180 -2.30 0.56 7.76
N ASP A 181 -3.27 1.46 7.65
CA ASP A 181 -3.58 2.42 8.71
C ASP A 181 -4.09 1.73 9.98
N GLU A 182 -4.99 0.76 9.83
CA GLU A 182 -5.48 -0.03 10.97
C GLU A 182 -4.35 -0.86 11.60
N ALA A 183 -3.51 -1.50 10.78
CA ALA A 183 -2.33 -2.22 11.26
C ALA A 183 -1.37 -1.29 12.03
N LYS A 184 -1.13 -0.08 11.52
CA LYS A 184 -0.29 0.94 12.19
C LYS A 184 -0.86 1.32 13.55
N GLU A 185 -2.18 1.52 13.66
CA GLU A 185 -2.83 1.83 14.92
C GLU A 185 -2.71 0.67 15.93
N VAL A 186 -3.06 -0.54 15.50
CA VAL A 186 -2.98 -1.74 16.34
C VAL A 186 -1.54 -2.00 16.81
N LEU A 187 -0.56 -1.97 15.92
CA LEU A 187 0.85 -2.15 16.26
C LEU A 187 1.37 -1.01 17.14
N GLY A 188 0.88 0.22 16.94
CA GLY A 188 1.17 1.37 17.79
C GLY A 188 0.72 1.14 19.24
N LYS A 189 -0.51 0.63 19.45
CA LYS A 189 -0.99 0.24 20.78
C LYS A 189 -0.22 -0.94 21.37
N MET A 190 0.03 -1.97 20.57
CA MET A 190 0.82 -3.13 20.99
C MET A 190 2.24 -2.74 21.44
N SER A 191 2.84 -1.71 20.84
CA SER A 191 4.19 -1.24 21.20
C SER A 191 4.31 -0.71 22.64
N VAL A 192 3.18 -0.29 23.24
CA VAL A 192 3.09 0.15 24.64
C VAL A 192 2.37 -0.88 25.53
N ASN A 193 2.26 -2.13 25.06
CA ASN A 193 1.56 -3.23 25.71
C ASN A 193 0.05 -3.00 25.91
N ASP A 194 -0.55 -2.09 25.15
CA ASP A 194 -2.01 -1.97 25.04
C ASP A 194 -2.50 -2.96 23.98
N LEU A 195 -2.99 -4.12 24.42
CA LEU A 195 -3.44 -5.21 23.56
C LEU A 195 -4.95 -5.19 23.30
N THR A 196 -5.63 -4.08 23.63
CA THR A 196 -7.10 -3.97 23.52
C THR A 196 -7.59 -3.86 22.09
N LEU A 197 -6.75 -3.41 21.16
CA LEU A 197 -7.07 -3.28 19.74
C LEU A 197 -6.56 -4.47 18.93
N THR A 198 -7.38 -4.88 17.96
CA THR A 198 -7.09 -5.91 16.97
C THR A 198 -7.53 -5.41 15.59
N MET A 199 -7.03 -6.02 14.53
CA MET A 199 -7.55 -5.75 13.19
C MET A 199 -8.92 -6.41 13.03
N THR A 200 -9.96 -5.60 12.81
CA THR A 200 -11.37 -6.01 12.71
C THR A 200 -11.97 -5.78 11.33
N GLY A 201 -11.27 -5.08 10.45
CA GLY A 201 -11.71 -4.85 9.08
C GLY A 201 -11.99 -6.14 8.29
N GLN A 202 -12.86 -6.02 7.28
CA GLN A 202 -13.15 -7.10 6.35
C GLN A 202 -12.12 -7.09 5.22
N TYR A 203 -11.15 -8.01 5.28
CA TYR A 203 -10.09 -8.11 4.29
C TYR A 203 -10.15 -9.42 3.51
N ASN A 204 -9.58 -9.40 2.31
CA ASN A 204 -9.46 -10.55 1.43
C ASN A 204 -7.99 -10.76 1.01
N GLY A 205 -7.65 -11.99 0.63
CA GLY A 205 -6.31 -12.33 0.13
C GLY A 205 -5.20 -11.97 1.12
N MET A 206 -4.14 -11.32 0.64
CA MET A 206 -2.96 -11.03 1.45
C MET A 206 -3.23 -10.14 2.67
N PHE A 207 -4.22 -9.25 2.59
CA PHE A 207 -4.57 -8.39 3.74
C PHE A 207 -5.30 -9.16 4.83
N LYS A 208 -6.00 -10.24 4.48
CA LYS A 208 -6.57 -11.17 5.46
C LYS A 208 -5.45 -11.92 6.20
N GLU A 209 -4.46 -12.42 5.46
CA GLU A 209 -3.28 -13.08 6.06
C GLU A 209 -2.48 -12.13 6.97
N LEU A 210 -2.33 -10.86 6.57
CA LEU A 210 -1.72 -9.83 7.41
C LEU A 210 -2.51 -9.61 8.71
N SER A 211 -3.83 -9.43 8.59
CA SER A 211 -4.72 -9.25 9.73
C SER A 211 -4.68 -10.44 10.70
N ASP A 212 -4.76 -11.67 10.16
CA ASP A 212 -4.69 -12.89 10.96
C ASP A 212 -3.33 -13.02 11.66
N SER A 213 -2.25 -12.66 10.98
CA SER A 213 -0.90 -12.67 11.55
C SER A 213 -0.75 -11.67 12.70
N ILE A 214 -1.22 -10.43 12.52
CA ILE A 214 -1.17 -9.39 13.56
C ILE A 214 -2.02 -9.79 14.76
N ASN A 215 -3.27 -10.23 14.53
CA ASN A 215 -4.17 -10.67 15.59
C ASN A 215 -3.65 -11.90 16.34
N MET A 216 -2.95 -12.81 15.65
CA MET A 216 -2.31 -13.95 16.27
C MET A 216 -1.14 -13.53 17.16
N VAL A 217 -0.35 -12.52 16.78
CA VAL A 217 0.67 -11.96 17.68
C VAL A 217 0.03 -11.31 18.90
N ASN A 218 -1.03 -10.52 18.73
CA ASN A 218 -1.78 -9.93 19.85
C ASN A 218 -2.28 -11.04 20.81
N THR A 219 -2.94 -12.07 20.29
CA THR A 219 -3.45 -13.21 21.08
C THR A 219 -2.33 -13.90 21.87
N ARG A 220 -1.14 -14.05 21.26
CA ARG A 220 0.03 -14.65 21.93
C ARG A 220 0.54 -13.77 23.06
N LEU A 221 0.61 -12.46 22.86
CA LEU A 221 1.01 -11.52 23.91
C LEU A 221 0.01 -11.50 25.07
N LEU A 222 -1.30 -11.52 24.78
CA LEU A 222 -2.35 -11.66 25.81
C LEU A 222 -2.19 -12.95 26.60
N SER A 223 -1.90 -14.06 25.94
CA SER A 223 -1.67 -15.35 26.58
C SER A 223 -0.47 -15.34 27.52
N ILE A 224 0.61 -14.65 27.14
CA ILE A 224 1.80 -14.46 27.99
C ILE A 224 1.47 -13.57 29.18
N GLN A 225 0.77 -12.45 28.95
CA GLN A 225 0.35 -11.53 30.00
C GLN A 225 -0.52 -12.25 31.04
N ASP A 226 -1.52 -13.02 30.61
CA ASP A 226 -2.38 -13.80 31.51
C ASP A 226 -1.55 -14.81 32.33
N ALA A 227 -0.62 -15.54 31.69
CA ALA A 227 0.26 -16.47 32.39
C ALA A 227 1.12 -15.76 33.45
N MET A 228 1.71 -14.61 33.12
CA MET A 228 2.51 -13.81 34.07
C MET A 228 1.67 -13.29 35.25
N VAL A 229 0.46 -12.79 34.97
CA VAL A 229 -0.45 -12.29 36.02
C VAL A 229 -0.87 -13.43 36.97
N ARG A 230 -1.13 -14.63 36.44
CA ARG A 230 -1.44 -15.82 37.25
C ARG A 230 -0.26 -16.25 38.11
N VAL A 231 0.93 -16.32 37.53
CA VAL A 231 2.16 -16.64 38.27
C VAL A 231 2.41 -15.63 39.40
N GLY A 232 2.17 -14.34 39.16
CA GLY A 232 2.25 -13.30 40.20
C GLY A 232 1.28 -13.51 41.37
N LYS A 233 0.22 -14.31 41.17
CA LYS A 233 -0.74 -14.73 42.20
C LYS A 233 -0.46 -16.15 42.74
N GLY A 234 0.64 -16.78 42.33
CA GLY A 234 0.97 -18.17 42.66
C GLY A 234 0.15 -19.22 41.92
N ASP A 235 -0.60 -18.84 40.87
CA ASP A 235 -1.41 -19.77 40.07
C ASP A 235 -0.57 -20.33 38.91
N THR A 236 -0.25 -21.63 38.98
CA THR A 236 0.48 -22.37 37.94
C THR A 236 -0.44 -23.27 37.08
N SER A 237 -1.76 -23.06 37.10
CA SER A 237 -2.75 -23.94 36.47
C SER A 237 -2.59 -24.08 34.96
N ARG A 238 -2.04 -23.06 34.28
CA ARG A 238 -1.85 -23.06 32.82
C ARG A 238 -0.69 -23.93 32.33
N LEU A 239 0.10 -24.51 33.22
CA LEU A 239 1.26 -25.32 32.84
C LEU A 239 0.92 -26.43 31.84
N GLU A 240 -0.11 -27.23 32.12
CA GLU A 240 -0.46 -28.38 31.26
C GLU A 240 -0.99 -27.95 29.88
N GLU A 241 -1.72 -26.83 29.82
CA GLU A 241 -2.17 -26.23 28.57
C GLU A 241 -0.97 -25.80 27.72
N LEU A 242 -0.02 -25.07 28.32
CA LEU A 242 1.15 -24.55 27.62
C LEU A 242 2.09 -25.66 27.15
N LYS A 243 2.22 -26.76 27.92
CA LYS A 243 2.96 -27.95 27.49
C LYS A 243 2.35 -28.61 26.25
N LYS A 244 1.02 -28.69 26.19
CA LYS A 244 0.31 -29.26 25.03
C LYS A 244 0.46 -28.41 23.77
N ILE A 245 0.50 -27.08 23.91
CA ILE A 245 0.74 -26.18 22.77
C ILE A 245 2.15 -26.42 22.21
N GLY A 246 3.14 -26.60 23.08
CA GLY A 246 4.52 -26.89 22.68
C GLY A 246 5.19 -25.77 21.89
N LYS A 247 6.37 -26.06 21.34
CA LYS A 247 7.18 -25.13 20.55
C LYS A 247 6.45 -24.76 19.24
N ARG A 248 6.29 -23.47 18.94
CA ARG A 248 5.59 -23.03 17.71
C ARG A 248 6.48 -22.92 16.48
N SER A 249 7.80 -22.81 16.65
CA SER A 249 8.79 -22.81 15.58
C SER A 249 10.15 -23.22 16.12
N GLU A 250 11.11 -23.61 15.28
CA GLU A 250 12.43 -24.02 15.76
C GLU A 250 13.20 -22.97 16.58
N LYS A 251 12.83 -21.70 16.46
CA LYS A 251 13.43 -20.57 17.20
C LYS A 251 12.59 -20.07 18.37
N ASP A 252 11.42 -20.68 18.61
CA ASP A 252 10.55 -20.28 19.70
C ASP A 252 11.18 -20.63 21.05
N GLN A 253 11.56 -19.58 21.78
CA GLN A 253 12.06 -19.68 23.16
C GLN A 253 11.00 -19.23 24.17
N ILE A 254 9.93 -18.56 23.75
CA ILE A 254 8.95 -17.97 24.66
C ILE A 254 8.20 -19.08 25.40
N LEU A 255 7.60 -20.01 24.65
CA LEU A 255 6.82 -21.08 25.28
C LEU A 255 7.70 -22.04 26.10
N PRO A 256 8.82 -22.57 25.58
CA PRO A 256 9.68 -23.45 26.37
C PRO A 256 10.18 -22.81 27.65
N SER A 257 10.61 -21.54 27.62
CA SER A 257 11.06 -20.83 28.83
C SER A 257 9.93 -20.59 29.81
N MET A 258 8.72 -20.26 29.34
CA MET A 258 7.56 -20.07 30.21
C MET A 258 7.09 -21.39 30.85
N VAL A 259 7.10 -22.49 30.10
CA VAL A 259 6.83 -23.83 30.63
C VAL A 259 7.85 -24.19 31.70
N ASN A 260 9.15 -24.05 31.41
CA ASN A 260 10.21 -24.36 32.37
C ASN A 260 10.07 -23.51 33.65
N MET A 261 9.82 -22.21 33.51
CA MET A 261 9.57 -21.32 34.66
C MET A 261 8.40 -21.82 35.53
N LEU A 262 7.29 -22.20 34.91
CA LEU A 262 6.11 -22.73 35.61
C LEU A 262 6.38 -24.09 36.27
N GLU A 263 7.15 -24.97 35.62
CA GLU A 263 7.56 -26.25 36.18
C GLU A 263 8.42 -26.07 37.43
N GLU A 264 9.40 -25.18 37.38
CA GLU A 264 10.27 -24.86 38.53
C GLU A 264 9.47 -24.30 39.71
N ILE A 265 8.57 -23.33 39.45
CA ILE A 265 7.72 -22.73 40.50
C ILE A 265 6.78 -23.78 41.10
N LYS A 266 6.11 -24.59 40.26
CA LYS A 266 5.21 -25.66 40.73
C LYS A 266 5.99 -26.73 41.51
N GLY A 267 7.19 -27.08 41.04
CA GLY A 267 8.09 -28.00 41.72
C GLY A 267 8.48 -27.50 43.11
N LEU A 268 8.85 -26.22 43.22
CA LEU A 268 9.20 -25.58 44.50
C LEU A 268 8.01 -25.60 45.47
N ILE A 269 6.82 -25.21 45.00
CA ILE A 269 5.59 -25.23 45.81
C ILE A 269 5.31 -26.65 46.34
N ASN A 270 5.42 -27.66 45.48
CA ASN A 270 5.20 -29.05 45.87
C ASN A 270 6.25 -29.55 46.87
N GLU A 271 7.52 -29.22 46.67
CA GLU A 271 8.60 -29.64 47.57
C GLU A 271 8.43 -29.03 48.96
N VAL A 272 8.18 -27.71 49.04
CA VAL A 272 7.93 -27.03 50.31
C VAL A 272 6.65 -27.56 50.97
N GLY A 273 5.60 -27.81 50.19
CA GLY A 273 4.35 -28.40 50.67
C GLY A 273 4.54 -29.81 51.25
N HIS A 274 5.34 -30.66 50.61
CA HIS A 274 5.67 -32.00 51.11
C HIS A 274 6.35 -31.95 52.48
N VAL A 275 7.40 -31.12 52.62
CA VAL A 275 8.14 -30.97 53.88
C VAL A 275 7.25 -30.35 54.97
N THR A 276 6.41 -29.37 54.61
CA THR A 276 5.48 -28.74 55.55
C THR A 276 4.44 -29.74 56.06
N ASN A 277 3.86 -30.55 55.19
CA ASN A 277 2.90 -31.58 55.58
C ASN A 277 3.55 -32.66 56.48
N ALA A 278 4.77 -33.10 56.15
CA ALA A 278 5.52 -34.01 57.01
C ALA A 278 5.75 -33.41 58.40
N SER A 279 6.18 -32.15 58.46
CA SER A 279 6.41 -31.42 59.71
C SER A 279 5.14 -31.26 60.54
N MET A 280 4.01 -30.94 59.91
CA MET A 280 2.69 -30.85 60.57
C MET A 280 2.22 -32.19 61.13
N ASN A 281 2.62 -33.30 60.49
CA ASN A 281 2.34 -34.65 60.97
C ASN A 281 3.37 -35.16 62.00
N GLY A 282 4.30 -34.30 62.45
CA GLY A 282 5.31 -34.61 63.46
C GLY A 282 6.58 -35.29 62.93
N ASP A 283 6.68 -35.53 61.62
CA ASP A 283 7.91 -36.05 61.00
C ASP A 283 8.85 -34.90 60.64
N LEU A 284 9.71 -34.57 61.60
CA LEU A 284 10.74 -33.55 61.45
C LEU A 284 12.06 -34.11 60.88
N SER A 285 12.09 -35.34 60.37
CA SER A 285 13.25 -35.91 59.69
C SER A 285 13.28 -35.58 58.20
N VAL A 286 12.12 -35.28 57.62
CA VAL A 286 11.97 -34.95 56.20
C VAL A 286 12.59 -33.59 55.89
N ARG A 287 13.34 -33.53 54.79
CA ARG A 287 13.94 -32.32 54.25
C ARG A 287 13.61 -32.20 52.76
N GLY A 288 13.61 -30.96 52.27
CA GLY A 288 13.43 -30.70 50.85
C GLY A 288 14.69 -31.07 50.07
N ASP A 289 14.53 -31.70 48.91
CA ASP A 289 15.64 -32.04 48.02
C ASP A 289 16.12 -30.83 47.22
N SER A 290 17.14 -30.15 47.74
CA SER A 290 17.72 -28.97 47.09
C SER A 290 18.43 -29.24 45.76
N ASN A 291 18.78 -30.50 45.45
CA ASN A 291 19.51 -30.83 44.23
C ASN A 291 18.61 -30.76 42.98
N LYS A 292 17.29 -30.88 43.16
CA LYS A 292 16.29 -30.76 42.08
C LYS A 292 16.20 -29.37 41.47
N PHE A 293 16.59 -28.35 42.22
CA PHE A 293 16.40 -26.94 41.86
C PHE A 293 17.73 -26.27 41.53
N LEU A 294 17.69 -25.21 40.73
CA LEU A 294 18.87 -24.39 40.38
C LEU A 294 18.75 -22.96 40.92
N GLY A 295 19.90 -22.28 41.07
CA GLY A 295 19.96 -20.85 41.45
C GLY A 295 19.19 -20.53 42.73
N GLY A 296 18.42 -19.43 42.70
CA GLY A 296 17.65 -18.96 43.87
C GLY A 296 16.64 -19.99 44.40
N TYR A 297 16.07 -20.86 43.55
CA TYR A 297 15.15 -21.90 44.01
C TYR A 297 15.85 -22.93 44.91
N ARG A 298 17.10 -23.29 44.60
CA ARG A 298 17.92 -24.15 45.46
C ARG A 298 18.20 -23.48 46.81
N GLU A 299 18.57 -22.21 46.79
CA GLU A 299 18.88 -21.44 47.99
C GLU A 299 17.68 -21.38 48.93
N ILE A 300 16.46 -21.23 48.39
CA ILE A 300 15.21 -21.29 49.18
C ILE A 300 15.08 -22.62 49.90
N ILE A 301 15.22 -23.76 49.21
CA ILE A 301 15.11 -25.09 49.84
C ILE A 301 16.21 -25.32 50.88
N GLN A 302 17.45 -24.90 50.60
CA GLN A 302 18.54 -25.01 51.57
C GLN A 302 18.30 -24.15 52.81
N GLY A 303 17.83 -22.91 52.64
CA GLY A 303 17.46 -22.04 53.75
C GLY A 303 16.32 -22.61 54.58
N PHE A 304 15.32 -23.18 53.92
CA PHE A 304 14.20 -23.86 54.57
C PHE A 304 14.67 -25.06 55.41
N ASN A 305 15.52 -25.92 54.82
CA ASN A 305 16.11 -27.07 55.54
C ASN A 305 16.92 -26.63 56.76
N LYS A 306 17.78 -25.61 56.62
CA LYS A 306 18.55 -25.06 57.74
C LYS A 306 17.65 -24.52 58.86
N THR A 307 16.51 -23.93 58.51
CA THR A 307 15.53 -23.45 59.48
C THR A 307 14.93 -24.63 60.25
N ILE A 308 14.57 -25.72 59.56
CA ILE A 308 14.09 -26.93 60.22
C ILE A 308 15.18 -27.52 61.12
N ASP A 309 16.43 -27.62 60.66
CA ASP A 309 17.53 -28.15 61.46
C ASP A 309 17.76 -27.35 62.75
N ALA A 310 17.65 -26.02 62.68
CA ALA A 310 17.77 -25.14 63.83
C ALA A 310 16.66 -25.38 64.88
N VAL A 311 15.46 -25.81 64.45
CA VAL A 311 14.34 -26.16 65.33
C VAL A 311 14.46 -27.60 65.85
N VAL A 312 14.85 -28.54 64.99
CA VAL A 312 14.88 -29.98 65.30
C VAL A 312 15.98 -30.34 66.28
N LYS A 313 17.16 -29.73 66.16
CA LYS A 313 18.31 -30.05 67.00
C LYS A 313 18.02 -29.93 68.52
N PRO A 314 17.54 -28.79 69.05
CA PRO A 314 17.21 -28.69 70.48
C PRO A 314 16.07 -29.62 70.91
N ILE A 315 15.04 -29.80 70.08
CA ILE A 315 13.91 -30.71 70.38
C ILE A 315 14.41 -32.15 70.50
N SER A 316 15.23 -32.61 69.56
CA SER A 316 15.78 -33.97 69.55
C SER A 316 16.71 -34.22 70.75
N GLU A 317 17.56 -33.26 71.10
CA GLU A 317 18.41 -33.36 72.29
C GLU A 317 17.58 -33.40 73.57
N SER A 318 16.59 -32.52 73.72
CA SER A 318 15.69 -32.52 74.89
C SER A 318 14.95 -33.85 75.03
N SER A 319 14.41 -34.39 73.93
CA SER A 319 13.73 -35.69 73.92
C SER A 319 14.67 -36.82 74.32
N THR A 320 15.93 -36.77 73.85
CA THR A 320 16.95 -37.75 74.25
C THR A 320 17.27 -37.68 75.74
N VAL A 321 17.41 -36.47 76.29
CA VAL A 321 17.65 -36.24 77.72
C VAL A 321 16.46 -36.74 78.55
N LEU A 322 15.24 -36.35 78.19
CA LEU A 322 14.00 -36.77 78.85
C LEU A 322 13.82 -38.29 78.82
N ARG A 323 14.16 -38.96 77.71
CA ARG A 323 14.12 -40.43 77.63
C ARG A 323 15.09 -41.07 78.62
N LYS A 324 16.33 -40.58 78.68
CA LYS A 324 17.33 -41.07 79.64
C LYS A 324 16.89 -40.81 81.10
N MET A 325 16.22 -39.69 81.37
CA MET A 325 15.61 -39.44 82.68
C MET A 325 14.54 -40.47 83.05
N ALA A 326 13.66 -40.82 82.10
CA ALA A 326 12.65 -41.85 82.31
C ALA A 326 13.27 -43.24 82.57
N GLU A 327 14.45 -43.49 82.01
CA GLU A 327 15.28 -44.67 82.28
C GLU A 327 16.09 -44.56 83.60
N SER A 328 15.79 -43.58 84.45
CA SER A 328 16.46 -43.29 85.73
C SER A 328 17.92 -42.86 85.62
N ASN A 329 18.38 -42.45 84.43
CA ASN A 329 19.68 -41.80 84.28
C ASN A 329 19.52 -40.28 84.41
N LEU A 330 19.83 -39.76 85.60
CA LEU A 330 19.74 -38.34 85.95
C LEU A 330 21.07 -37.58 85.78
N THR A 331 22.10 -38.23 85.21
CA THR A 331 23.43 -37.60 85.01
C THR A 331 23.59 -36.91 83.67
N VAL A 332 22.56 -36.94 82.83
CA VAL A 332 22.59 -36.36 81.48
C VAL A 332 22.11 -34.92 81.51
N SER A 333 22.56 -34.10 80.57
CA SER A 333 22.10 -32.73 80.38
C SER A 333 21.96 -32.41 78.91
N MET A 334 21.19 -31.36 78.61
CA MET A 334 21.30 -30.67 77.33
C MET A 334 22.57 -29.81 77.36
N ASP A 335 23.48 -30.05 76.42
CA ASP A 335 24.80 -29.41 76.34
C ASP A 335 24.93 -28.48 75.13
N GLY A 336 24.02 -28.56 74.16
CA GLY A 336 24.06 -27.72 72.94
C GLY A 336 24.19 -26.21 73.20
N ASP A 337 24.92 -25.53 72.31
CA ASP A 337 25.04 -24.06 72.28
C ASP A 337 23.77 -23.45 71.67
N TYR A 338 22.76 -23.29 72.52
CA TYR A 338 21.46 -22.74 72.15
C TYR A 338 21.34 -21.28 72.56
N LYS A 339 20.60 -20.51 71.75
CA LYS A 339 20.36 -19.09 71.96
C LYS A 339 18.86 -18.82 72.08
N GLY A 340 18.50 -17.72 72.76
CA GLY A 340 17.11 -17.27 72.88
C GLY A 340 16.21 -18.31 73.56
N GLU A 341 15.09 -18.64 72.94
CA GLU A 341 14.09 -19.55 73.51
C GLU A 341 14.63 -20.97 73.73
N TYR A 342 15.50 -21.44 72.84
CA TYR A 342 16.12 -22.76 72.99
C TYR A 342 17.14 -22.81 74.13
N ALA A 343 17.75 -21.67 74.51
CA ALA A 343 18.60 -21.59 75.70
C ALA A 343 17.77 -21.77 76.97
N ARG A 344 16.60 -21.10 77.05
CA ARG A 344 15.65 -21.26 78.15
C ARG A 344 15.16 -22.71 78.26
N MET A 345 14.79 -23.33 77.14
CA MET A 345 14.42 -24.76 77.11
C MET A 345 15.52 -25.65 77.70
N LYS A 346 16.78 -25.42 77.32
CA LYS A 346 17.93 -26.13 77.89
C LYS A 346 18.06 -25.89 79.39
N GLU A 347 17.93 -24.65 79.85
CA GLU A 347 17.98 -24.31 81.28
C GLU A 347 16.86 -25.00 82.07
N ASP A 348 15.63 -25.02 81.55
CA ASP A 348 14.47 -25.63 82.18
C ASP A 348 14.62 -27.16 82.30
N VAL A 349 15.03 -27.83 81.22
CA VAL A 349 15.30 -29.28 81.22
C VAL A 349 16.42 -29.62 82.20
N ASN A 350 17.54 -28.89 82.15
CA ASN A 350 18.68 -29.12 83.04
C ASN A 350 18.36 -28.80 84.51
N SER A 351 17.51 -27.81 84.78
CA SER A 351 17.09 -27.47 86.14
C SER A 351 16.16 -28.53 86.72
N THR A 352 15.27 -29.10 85.89
CA THR A 352 14.40 -30.22 86.29
C THR A 352 15.23 -31.42 86.74
N LEU A 353 16.28 -31.78 86.01
CA LEU A 353 17.23 -32.83 86.37
C LEU A 353 17.88 -32.62 87.74
N LYS A 354 18.25 -31.37 88.06
CA LYS A 354 18.87 -31.01 89.36
C LYS A 354 17.92 -31.16 90.55
N VAL A 355 16.60 -31.16 90.34
CA VAL A 355 15.62 -31.36 91.41
C VAL A 355 15.46 -32.85 91.76
N PHE A 356 15.70 -33.75 90.80
CA PHE A 356 15.57 -35.20 91.00
C PHE A 356 16.86 -35.89 91.46
N ASN A 357 18.02 -35.26 91.24
CA ASN A 357 19.31 -35.64 91.84
C ASN A 357 19.43 -35.08 93.26
#